data_AF-S6BEM3-F1
#
_entry.id   AF-S6BEM3-F1
#
_cell.length_a   1.000
_cell.length_b   1.000
_cell.length_c   1.000
_cell.angle_alpha   90.00
_cell.angle_beta   90.00
_cell.angle_gamma   90.00
#
_symmetry.space_group_name_H-M   'P 1'
#
loop_
_entity.id
_entity.type
_entity.pdbx_description
1 polymer ?
#
loop_
_entity_poly.entity_id
_entity_poly.type
_entity_poly.pdbx_seq_one_letter_code
_entity_poly.pdbx_strand_id
1 'polypeptide(L)'
;MKTLIVQWTAYGDSDFGGADGWLAQALRAAHEQGLQLVLGLYMDPAYYQRQQELDNPGLAAYWQHQLGRSLAQQRVLRDAWKLPAAGWYLPLELDDQQFQAPERREALARQLRDMRSRLDAPLHLSAFSAGKLAPSAYAEWLADLHDLGIQVWWQDGEGTAALPARVRRAYAAALPCSLGVVREAFRQVSKPGQPFRAVPAEPAKASGCHPDAVFSLRYRPWGKALLQ
;
A
#
# COMPACT_ATOMS: atom_id res chain seq x y z
N MET A 1 9.85 -17.16 5.77
CA MET A 1 10.30 -16.02 6.59
C MET A 1 9.11 -15.08 6.82
N LYS A 2 8.97 -14.44 7.99
CA LYS A 2 7.84 -13.54 8.28
C LYS A 2 8.23 -12.09 7.94
N THR A 3 7.31 -11.35 7.34
CA THR A 3 7.54 -9.98 6.87
C THR A 3 6.60 -9.00 7.57
N LEU A 4 7.13 -7.86 8.00
CA LEU A 4 6.37 -6.71 8.46
C LEU A 4 6.38 -5.65 7.37
N ILE A 5 5.20 -5.26 6.89
CA ILE A 5 5.02 -4.16 5.93
C ILE A 5 4.54 -2.94 6.69
N VAL A 6 5.34 -1.88 6.69
CA VAL A 6 5.02 -0.61 7.33
C VAL A 6 4.33 0.28 6.30
N GLN A 7 3.18 0.87 6.65
CA GLN A 7 2.42 1.67 5.68
C GLN A 7 3.17 2.95 5.30
N TRP A 8 3.69 3.69 6.28
CA TRP A 8 4.52 4.87 6.05
C TRP A 8 5.46 5.11 7.23
N THR A 9 6.61 5.72 6.96
CA THR A 9 7.57 6.18 7.98
C THR A 9 7.63 7.71 8.07
N ALA A 10 6.89 8.40 7.21
CA ALA A 10 6.62 9.83 7.30
C ALA A 10 5.22 10.13 6.77
N TYR A 11 4.46 10.97 7.48
CA TYR A 11 3.09 11.37 7.13
C TYR A 11 2.92 12.87 7.32
N GLY A 12 2.83 13.62 6.22
CA GLY A 12 2.86 15.08 6.26
C GLY A 12 4.15 15.58 6.89
N ASP A 13 4.05 16.32 8.00
CA ASP A 13 5.20 16.83 8.74
C ASP A 13 5.64 15.90 9.89
N SER A 14 4.93 14.79 10.11
CA SER A 14 5.29 13.80 11.13
C SER A 14 6.31 12.80 10.58
N ASP A 15 7.44 12.66 11.26
CA ASP A 15 8.47 11.64 11.03
C ASP A 15 8.52 10.58 12.15
N PHE A 16 7.52 10.59 13.03
CA PHE A 16 7.39 9.70 14.19
C PHE A 16 8.58 9.74 15.17
N GLY A 17 9.25 10.89 15.26
CA GLY A 17 10.40 11.12 16.14
C GLY A 17 11.74 10.76 15.47
N GLY A 18 11.75 10.53 14.16
CA GLY A 18 12.96 10.29 13.38
C GLY A 18 13.69 9.00 13.77
N ALA A 19 15.02 9.00 13.60
CA ALA A 19 15.86 7.80 13.76
C ALA A 19 15.87 7.25 15.21
N ASP A 20 15.62 8.11 16.18
CA ASP A 20 15.56 7.77 17.62
C ASP A 20 14.12 7.70 18.14
N GLY A 21 13.13 7.91 17.27
CA GLY A 21 11.72 7.88 17.59
C GLY A 21 11.16 6.48 17.84
N TRP A 22 9.92 6.44 18.33
CA TRP A 22 9.26 5.18 18.70
C TRP A 22 9.13 4.20 17.52
N LEU A 23 8.87 4.71 16.31
CA LEU A 23 8.69 3.86 15.13
C LEU A 23 10.02 3.19 14.75
N ALA A 24 11.12 3.96 14.72
CA ALA A 24 12.43 3.41 14.42
C ALA A 24 12.84 2.32 15.43
N GLN A 25 12.60 2.55 16.73
CA GLN A 25 12.88 1.58 17.78
C GLN A 25 12.04 0.31 17.62
N ALA A 26 10.74 0.43 17.38
CA ALA A 26 9.84 -0.71 17.17
C ALA A 26 10.27 -1.56 15.95
N LEU A 27 10.72 -0.92 14.87
CA LEU A 27 11.19 -1.61 13.67
C LEU A 27 12.54 -2.32 13.88
N ARG A 28 13.46 -1.73 14.66
CA ARG A 28 14.70 -2.43 15.07
C ARG A 28 14.37 -3.68 15.88
N ALA A 29 13.50 -3.56 16.89
CA ALA A 29 13.09 -4.69 17.71
C ALA A 29 12.39 -5.79 16.87
N ALA A 30 11.53 -5.41 15.92
CA ALA A 30 10.91 -6.34 14.99
C ALA A 30 11.95 -7.09 14.14
N HIS A 31 12.97 -6.39 13.64
CA HIS A 31 14.04 -6.99 12.86
C HIS A 31 14.93 -7.93 13.69
N GLU A 32 15.28 -7.53 14.92
CA GLU A 32 16.04 -8.37 15.87
C GLU A 32 15.29 -9.65 16.22
N GLN A 33 13.96 -9.64 16.19
CA GLN A 33 13.10 -10.83 16.31
C GLN A 33 12.99 -11.65 15.02
N GLY A 34 13.77 -11.32 13.98
CA GLY A 34 13.86 -12.07 12.72
C GLY A 34 12.81 -11.69 11.68
N LEU A 35 12.06 -10.59 11.86
CA LEU A 35 11.15 -10.11 10.84
C LEU A 35 11.92 -9.37 9.73
N GLN A 36 11.56 -9.65 8.48
CA GLN A 36 11.96 -8.80 7.36
C GLN A 36 11.11 -7.55 7.33
N LEU A 37 11.72 -6.42 6.96
CA LEU A 37 11.05 -5.14 6.93
C LEU A 37 10.82 -4.69 5.49
N VAL A 38 9.56 -4.49 5.12
CA VAL A 38 9.21 -3.67 3.95
C VAL A 38 8.82 -2.30 4.49
N LEU A 39 9.65 -1.30 4.22
CA LEU A 39 9.53 0.02 4.85
C LEU A 39 8.68 0.97 4.01
N GLY A 40 7.60 1.46 4.61
CA GLY A 40 6.74 2.49 4.04
C GLY A 40 7.48 3.81 3.86
N LEU A 41 7.33 4.42 2.70
CA LEU A 41 7.94 5.70 2.36
C LEU A 41 7.05 6.87 2.83
N TYR A 42 7.26 8.05 2.24
CA TYR A 42 6.49 9.25 2.54
C TYR A 42 5.04 9.16 2.05
N MET A 43 4.09 9.55 2.90
CA MET A 43 2.67 9.72 2.58
C MET A 43 2.22 11.17 2.75
N ASP A 44 1.55 11.72 1.73
CA ASP A 44 0.90 13.04 1.81
C ASP A 44 -0.52 12.90 2.40
N PRO A 45 -0.86 13.61 3.50
CA PRO A 45 -2.20 13.60 4.07
C PRO A 45 -3.30 14.03 3.08
N ALA A 46 -2.95 14.85 2.08
CA ALA A 46 -3.89 15.33 1.08
C ALA A 46 -4.08 14.39 -0.12
N TYR A 47 -3.37 13.25 -0.18
CA TYR A 47 -3.31 12.37 -1.35
C TYR A 47 -4.67 12.05 -1.98
N TYR A 48 -5.61 11.50 -1.20
CA TYR A 48 -6.92 11.11 -1.73
C TYR A 48 -7.76 12.30 -2.20
N GLN A 49 -7.60 13.48 -1.58
CA GLN A 49 -8.25 14.70 -2.02
C GLN A 49 -7.64 15.19 -3.35
N ARG A 50 -6.31 15.24 -3.44
CA ARG A 50 -5.60 15.67 -4.65
C ARG A 50 -5.94 14.82 -5.87
N GLN A 51 -6.10 13.52 -5.70
CA GLN A 51 -6.51 12.63 -6.79
C GLN A 51 -7.86 13.02 -7.40
N GLN A 52 -8.80 13.51 -6.59
CA GLN A 52 -10.14 13.89 -7.04
C GLN A 52 -10.17 15.28 -7.69
N GLU A 53 -9.27 16.18 -7.29
CA GLU A 53 -9.26 17.58 -7.73
C GLU A 53 -8.45 17.81 -9.02
N LEU A 54 -7.45 16.97 -9.28
CA LEU A 54 -6.49 17.19 -10.35
C LEU A 54 -6.91 16.55 -11.68
N ASP A 55 -6.66 17.28 -12.76
CA ASP A 55 -6.73 16.76 -14.12
C ASP A 55 -5.54 15.84 -14.44
N ASN A 56 -5.48 15.30 -15.66
CA ASN A 56 -4.44 14.30 -16.00
C ASN A 56 -3.01 14.87 -15.89
N PRO A 57 -2.69 16.06 -16.45
CA PRO A 57 -1.37 16.66 -16.28
C PRO A 57 -1.05 17.02 -14.83
N GLY A 58 -2.01 17.59 -14.09
CA GLY A 58 -1.85 17.96 -12.69
C GLY A 58 -1.59 16.74 -11.81
N LEU A 59 -2.33 15.65 -12.01
CA LEU A 59 -2.13 14.40 -11.27
C LEU A 59 -0.77 13.78 -11.58
N ALA A 60 -0.34 13.80 -12.85
CA ALA A 60 0.97 13.29 -13.23
C ALA A 60 2.11 14.08 -12.59
N ALA A 61 2.02 15.42 -12.56
CA ALA A 61 2.99 16.28 -11.90
C ALA A 61 3.00 16.08 -10.37
N TYR A 62 1.82 15.96 -9.77
CA TYR A 62 1.67 15.65 -8.36
C TYR A 62 2.33 14.31 -8.00
N TRP A 63 2.08 13.25 -8.77
CA TRP A 63 2.73 11.97 -8.58
C TRP A 63 4.26 12.09 -8.68
N GLN A 64 4.82 12.77 -9.69
CA GLN A 64 6.27 12.97 -9.76
C GLN A 64 6.83 13.64 -8.49
N HIS A 65 6.15 14.66 -7.98
CA HIS A 65 6.54 15.31 -6.74
C HIS A 65 6.52 14.32 -5.56
N GLN A 66 5.44 13.54 -5.43
CA GLN A 66 5.29 12.54 -4.37
C GLN A 66 6.37 11.46 -4.43
N LEU A 67 6.70 10.94 -5.62
CA LEU A 67 7.78 9.96 -5.80
C LEU A 67 9.15 10.56 -5.41
N GLY A 68 9.38 11.84 -5.70
CA GLY A 68 10.55 12.58 -5.24
C GLY A 68 10.65 12.62 -3.71
N ARG A 69 9.54 12.87 -3.01
CA ARG A 69 9.47 12.83 -1.54
C ARG A 69 9.70 11.41 -1.00
N SER A 70 9.12 10.39 -1.64
CA SER A 70 9.33 8.99 -1.25
C SER A 70 10.80 8.58 -1.38
N LEU A 71 11.51 9.03 -2.41
CA LEU A 71 12.95 8.78 -2.57
C LEU A 71 13.80 9.57 -1.56
N ALA A 72 13.38 10.78 -1.19
CA ALA A 72 14.02 11.51 -0.09
C ALA A 72 13.87 10.76 1.24
N GLN A 73 12.68 10.25 1.53
CA GLN A 73 12.43 9.45 2.73
C GLN A 73 13.24 8.14 2.72
N GLN A 74 13.36 7.46 1.58
CA GLN A 74 14.19 6.27 1.46
C GLN A 74 15.64 6.55 1.89
N ARG A 75 16.23 7.68 1.47
CA ARG A 75 17.58 8.08 1.89
C ARG A 75 17.67 8.34 3.39
N VAL A 76 16.68 9.01 3.99
CA VAL A 76 16.64 9.20 5.46
C VAL A 76 16.62 7.86 6.18
N LEU A 77 15.82 6.90 5.72
CA LEU A 77 15.75 5.56 6.33
C LEU A 77 17.08 4.80 6.20
N ARG A 78 17.76 4.92 5.06
CA ARG A 78 19.07 4.30 4.83
C ARG A 78 20.17 4.93 5.67
N ASP A 79 20.28 6.24 5.63
CA ASP A 79 21.47 6.96 6.12
C ASP A 79 21.36 7.28 7.61
N ALA A 80 20.17 7.69 8.06
CA ALA A 80 19.93 8.08 9.44
C ALA A 80 19.37 6.94 10.29
N TRP A 81 18.29 6.27 9.83
CA TRP A 81 17.67 5.22 10.64
C TRP A 81 18.48 3.92 10.65
N LYS A 82 19.21 3.66 9.55
CA LYS A 82 20.06 2.48 9.32
C LYS A 82 19.29 1.17 9.49
N LEU A 83 18.03 1.16 9.06
CA LEU A 83 17.19 -0.05 9.07
C LEU A 83 17.46 -0.90 7.82
N PRO A 84 17.64 -2.22 7.96
CA PRO A 84 17.73 -3.10 6.80
C PRO A 84 16.35 -3.24 6.15
N ALA A 85 16.23 -2.73 4.92
CA ALA A 85 15.02 -2.84 4.12
C ALA A 85 15.10 -4.07 3.21
N ALA A 86 14.17 -5.02 3.40
CA ALA A 86 13.93 -6.11 2.46
C ALA A 86 13.09 -5.65 1.25
N GLY A 87 12.45 -4.50 1.36
CA GLY A 87 11.70 -3.83 0.30
C GLY A 87 11.23 -2.45 0.73
N TRP A 88 10.71 -1.68 -0.22
CA TRP A 88 10.15 -0.35 -0.01
C TRP A 88 8.67 -0.35 -0.34
N TYR A 89 7.82 0.17 0.54
CA TYR A 89 6.38 0.30 0.28
C TYR A 89 6.04 1.75 -0.06
N LEU A 90 5.49 1.96 -1.25
CA LEU A 90 4.95 3.25 -1.68
C LEU A 90 3.50 3.37 -1.17
N PRO A 91 3.22 4.29 -0.23
CA PRO A 91 1.89 4.40 0.39
C PRO A 91 0.81 5.05 -0.49
N LEU A 92 1.13 5.36 -1.75
CA LEU A 92 0.22 5.99 -2.70
C LEU A 92 -0.67 4.90 -3.31
N GLU A 93 -1.74 4.54 -2.57
CA GLU A 93 -2.64 3.47 -2.97
C GLU A 93 -3.36 3.82 -4.29
N LEU A 94 -3.47 2.83 -5.18
CA LEU A 94 -4.12 2.99 -6.48
C LEU A 94 -5.58 2.54 -6.41
N ASP A 95 -6.42 3.12 -7.27
CA ASP A 95 -7.79 2.65 -7.45
C ASP A 95 -8.27 2.79 -8.89
N ASP A 96 -9.23 1.97 -9.27
CA ASP A 96 -9.76 1.95 -10.63
C ASP A 96 -10.70 3.12 -10.93
N GLN A 97 -11.07 3.95 -9.96
CA GLN A 97 -11.83 5.18 -10.20
C GLN A 97 -10.93 6.32 -10.69
N GLN A 98 -9.76 6.49 -10.09
CA GLN A 98 -8.81 7.55 -10.47
C GLN A 98 -7.99 7.18 -11.71
N PHE A 99 -7.82 5.88 -11.97
CA PHE A 99 -7.00 5.36 -13.07
C PHE A 99 -7.82 4.66 -14.16
N GLN A 100 -9.04 5.15 -14.44
CA GLN A 100 -9.88 4.65 -15.54
C GLN A 100 -9.27 4.92 -16.92
N ALA A 101 -8.68 6.10 -17.11
CA ALA A 101 -8.10 6.52 -18.39
C ALA A 101 -6.77 5.78 -18.66
N PRO A 102 -6.60 5.14 -19.83
CA PRO A 102 -5.35 4.48 -20.21
C PRO A 102 -4.13 5.40 -20.08
N GLU A 103 -4.26 6.67 -20.48
CA GLU A 103 -3.16 7.63 -20.48
C GLU A 103 -2.66 7.92 -19.05
N ARG A 104 -3.57 7.91 -18.06
CA ARG A 104 -3.20 8.02 -16.64
C ARG A 104 -2.39 6.81 -16.19
N ARG A 105 -2.80 5.60 -16.57
CA ARG A 105 -2.09 4.35 -16.24
C ARG A 105 -0.71 4.30 -16.88
N GLU A 106 -0.60 4.72 -18.15
CA GLU A 106 0.67 4.78 -18.86
C GLU A 106 1.63 5.80 -18.25
N ALA A 107 1.13 6.99 -17.89
CA ALA A 107 1.93 8.00 -17.20
C ALA A 107 2.46 7.49 -15.86
N LEU A 108 1.59 6.86 -15.06
CA LEU A 108 1.97 6.23 -13.80
C LEU A 108 3.03 5.14 -14.02
N ALA A 109 2.81 4.23 -14.97
CA ALA A 109 3.73 3.12 -15.26
C ALA A 109 5.14 3.61 -15.60
N ARG A 110 5.26 4.69 -16.40
CA ARG A 110 6.57 5.32 -16.69
C ARG A 110 7.23 5.84 -15.41
N GLN A 111 6.50 6.58 -14.59
CA GLN A 111 7.03 7.15 -13.36
C GLN A 111 7.44 6.08 -12.32
N LEU A 112 6.66 5.00 -12.21
CA LEU A 112 6.98 3.88 -11.33
C LEU A 112 8.20 3.10 -11.82
N ARG A 113 8.36 2.91 -13.13
CA ARG A 113 9.58 2.32 -13.72
C ARG A 113 10.82 3.15 -13.37
N ASP A 114 10.72 4.46 -13.54
CA ASP A 114 11.82 5.38 -13.20
C ASP A 114 12.15 5.32 -11.71
N MET A 115 11.14 5.33 -10.83
CA MET A 115 11.35 5.16 -9.38
C MET A 115 12.01 3.82 -9.07
N ARG A 116 11.50 2.72 -9.63
CA ARG A 116 12.01 1.37 -9.38
C ARG A 116 13.50 1.25 -9.73
N SER A 117 13.95 1.91 -10.81
CA SER A 117 15.35 1.92 -11.24
C SER A 117 16.31 2.59 -10.24
N ARG A 118 15.77 3.43 -9.33
CA ARG A 118 16.53 4.19 -8.33
C ARG A 118 16.57 3.52 -6.95
N LEU A 119 15.84 2.43 -6.76
CA LEU A 119 15.72 1.74 -5.47
C LEU A 119 16.68 0.54 -5.40
N ASP A 120 17.28 0.37 -4.23
CA ASP A 120 18.21 -0.71 -3.88
C ASP A 120 17.52 -2.02 -3.43
N ALA A 121 16.20 -2.01 -3.30
CA ALA A 121 15.37 -3.15 -2.92
C ALA A 121 14.04 -3.15 -3.71
N PRO A 122 13.28 -4.27 -3.71
CA PRO A 122 11.99 -4.35 -4.40
C PRO A 122 11.01 -3.25 -3.96
N LEU A 123 10.28 -2.69 -4.92
CA LEU A 123 9.19 -1.74 -4.67
C LEU A 123 7.88 -2.51 -4.48
N HIS A 124 7.11 -2.12 -3.48
CA HIS A 124 5.78 -2.61 -3.18
C HIS A 124 4.79 -1.45 -3.28
N LEU A 125 3.59 -1.72 -3.78
CA LEU A 125 2.46 -0.78 -3.74
C LEU A 125 1.16 -1.56 -3.60
N SER A 126 0.10 -0.91 -3.13
CA SER A 126 -1.22 -1.54 -3.07
C SER A 126 -2.25 -0.81 -3.91
N ALA A 127 -3.29 -1.55 -4.28
CA ALA A 127 -4.43 -1.06 -5.03
C ALA A 127 -5.73 -1.62 -4.44
N PHE A 128 -6.80 -0.84 -4.45
CA PHE A 128 -8.15 -1.31 -4.14
C PHE A 128 -9.08 -1.14 -5.35
N SER A 129 -10.23 -1.81 -5.31
CA SER A 129 -11.23 -1.75 -6.38
C SER A 129 -12.42 -0.87 -5.98
N ALA A 130 -12.81 0.05 -6.86
CA ALA A 130 -13.96 0.95 -6.74
C ALA A 130 -15.08 0.61 -7.75
N GLY A 131 -14.93 -0.46 -8.54
CA GLY A 131 -15.99 -0.96 -9.42
C GLY A 131 -16.09 -0.23 -10.76
N LYS A 132 -14.99 0.39 -11.23
CA LYS A 132 -14.99 1.26 -12.41
C LYS A 132 -14.36 0.63 -13.65
N LEU A 133 -13.43 -0.29 -13.46
CA LEU A 133 -12.92 -1.15 -14.52
C LEU A 133 -13.56 -2.53 -14.46
N ALA A 134 -13.68 -3.20 -15.61
CA ALA A 134 -14.03 -4.62 -15.61
C ALA A 134 -12.94 -5.42 -14.85
N PRO A 135 -13.29 -6.50 -14.12
CA PRO A 135 -12.32 -7.30 -13.36
C PRO A 135 -11.09 -7.74 -14.15
N SER A 136 -11.25 -8.17 -15.42
CA SER A 136 -10.13 -8.56 -16.28
C SER A 136 -9.22 -7.39 -16.63
N ALA A 137 -9.79 -6.24 -17.03
CA ALA A 137 -9.02 -5.04 -17.35
C ALA A 137 -8.27 -4.49 -16.12
N TYR A 138 -8.86 -4.60 -14.93
CA TYR A 138 -8.19 -4.26 -13.67
C TYR A 138 -7.03 -5.21 -13.38
N ALA A 139 -7.25 -6.52 -13.52
CA ALA A 139 -6.21 -7.53 -13.31
C ALA A 139 -5.04 -7.39 -14.29
N GLU A 140 -5.33 -7.16 -15.58
CA GLU A 140 -4.32 -6.87 -16.62
C GLU A 140 -3.49 -5.65 -16.25
N TRP A 141 -4.13 -4.54 -15.85
CA TRP A 141 -3.41 -3.35 -15.42
C TRP A 141 -2.49 -3.61 -14.21
N LEU A 142 -2.97 -4.34 -13.20
CA LEU A 142 -2.12 -4.67 -12.04
C LEU A 142 -0.98 -5.64 -12.42
N ALA A 143 -1.21 -6.54 -13.38
CA ALA A 143 -0.17 -7.41 -13.93
C ALA A 143 0.89 -6.61 -14.69
N ASP A 144 0.50 -5.63 -15.51
CA ASP A 144 1.44 -4.73 -16.19
C ASP A 144 2.34 -4.00 -15.20
N LEU A 145 1.79 -3.56 -14.04
CA LEU A 145 2.58 -2.96 -12.97
C LEU A 145 3.53 -3.97 -12.32
N HIS A 146 3.09 -5.22 -12.13
CA HIS A 146 3.94 -6.28 -11.60
C HIS A 146 5.14 -6.57 -12.52
N ASP A 147 4.92 -6.59 -13.84
CA ASP A 147 5.94 -6.85 -14.86
C ASP A 147 7.03 -5.76 -14.91
N LEU A 148 6.79 -4.59 -14.29
CA LEU A 148 7.83 -3.58 -14.03
C LEU A 148 8.79 -3.98 -12.89
N GLY A 149 8.65 -5.17 -12.31
CA GLY A 149 9.42 -5.62 -11.16
C GLY A 149 8.94 -5.05 -9.83
N ILE A 150 7.62 -4.81 -9.71
CA ILE A 150 6.95 -4.26 -8.53
C ILE A 150 6.12 -5.37 -7.87
N GLN A 151 6.20 -5.51 -6.55
CA GLN A 151 5.26 -6.35 -5.81
C GLN A 151 3.96 -5.58 -5.60
N VAL A 152 2.95 -5.91 -6.40
CA VAL A 152 1.62 -5.30 -6.33
C VAL A 152 0.73 -6.10 -5.38
N TRP A 153 -0.02 -5.38 -4.54
CA TRP A 153 -0.94 -5.93 -3.56
C TRP A 153 -2.37 -5.44 -3.82
N TRP A 154 -3.30 -6.34 -4.10
CA TRP A 154 -4.71 -5.99 -4.17
C TRP A 154 -5.36 -6.07 -2.79
N GLN A 155 -6.09 -5.04 -2.37
CA GLN A 155 -6.85 -5.02 -1.12
C GLN A 155 -8.24 -5.66 -1.35
N ASP A 156 -8.59 -6.65 -0.53
CA ASP A 156 -9.81 -7.45 -0.73
C ASP A 156 -11.13 -6.71 -0.42
N GLY A 157 -11.04 -5.57 0.26
CA GLY A 157 -12.16 -4.71 0.62
C GLY A 157 -13.20 -5.36 1.52
N GLU A 158 -12.88 -6.46 2.21
CA GLU A 158 -13.79 -7.13 3.15
C GLU A 158 -14.17 -6.22 4.32
N GLY A 159 -13.20 -5.44 4.82
CA GLY A 159 -13.36 -4.60 5.99
C GLY A 159 -14.10 -3.31 5.70
N THR A 160 -13.85 -2.67 4.56
CA THR A 160 -14.61 -1.47 4.16
C THR A 160 -16.00 -1.82 3.61
N ALA A 161 -16.13 -2.98 2.96
CA ALA A 161 -17.33 -3.42 2.25
C ALA A 161 -17.86 -2.37 1.25
N ALA A 162 -16.96 -1.57 0.65
CA ALA A 162 -17.32 -0.54 -0.32
C ALA A 162 -17.98 -1.10 -1.59
N LEU A 163 -17.65 -2.35 -1.94
CA LEU A 163 -18.25 -3.10 -3.04
C LEU A 163 -19.02 -4.33 -2.52
N PRO A 164 -20.14 -4.72 -3.19
CA PRO A 164 -20.85 -5.95 -2.87
C PRO A 164 -19.94 -7.18 -2.96
N ALA A 165 -20.14 -8.16 -2.07
CA ALA A 165 -19.29 -9.35 -1.99
C ALA A 165 -19.15 -10.11 -3.34
N ARG A 166 -20.22 -10.15 -4.16
CA ARG A 166 -20.17 -10.76 -5.50
C ARG A 166 -19.18 -10.06 -6.43
N VAL A 167 -19.09 -8.73 -6.34
CA VAL A 167 -18.19 -7.92 -7.17
C VAL A 167 -16.75 -8.14 -6.71
N ARG A 168 -16.50 -8.08 -5.39
CA ARG A 168 -15.16 -8.34 -4.83
C ARG A 168 -14.63 -9.73 -5.21
N ARG A 169 -15.50 -10.76 -5.20
CA ARG A 169 -15.15 -12.10 -5.70
C ARG A 169 -14.80 -12.13 -7.19
N ALA A 170 -15.48 -11.35 -8.02
CA ALA A 170 -15.18 -11.28 -9.45
C ALA A 170 -13.81 -10.62 -9.71
N TYR A 171 -13.46 -9.56 -8.97
CA TYR A 171 -12.10 -8.99 -9.00
C TYR A 171 -11.07 -10.02 -8.55
N ALA A 172 -11.26 -10.65 -7.39
CA ALA A 172 -10.33 -11.67 -6.87
C ALA A 172 -10.10 -12.82 -7.87
N ALA A 173 -11.15 -13.31 -8.52
CA ALA A 173 -11.07 -14.41 -9.48
C ALA A 173 -10.33 -14.05 -10.78
N ALA A 174 -10.22 -12.76 -11.12
CA ALA A 174 -9.53 -12.30 -12.31
C ALA A 174 -8.01 -12.10 -12.09
N LEU A 175 -7.56 -12.00 -10.84
CA LEU A 175 -6.16 -11.70 -10.52
C LEU A 175 -5.24 -12.88 -10.88
N PRO A 176 -4.09 -12.64 -11.54
CA PRO A 176 -3.05 -13.66 -11.67
C PRO A 176 -2.36 -13.92 -10.33
N CYS A 177 -1.82 -15.14 -10.16
CA CYS A 177 -1.15 -15.60 -8.94
C CYS A 177 0.08 -14.77 -8.53
N SER A 178 0.67 -14.01 -9.46
CA SER A 178 1.80 -13.13 -9.20
C SER A 178 1.45 -11.94 -8.31
N LEU A 179 0.17 -11.54 -8.28
CA LEU A 179 -0.31 -10.45 -7.44
C LEU A 179 -0.59 -10.93 -6.02
N GLY A 180 -0.15 -10.14 -5.04
CA GLY A 180 -0.46 -10.38 -3.64
C GLY A 180 -1.87 -9.89 -3.27
N VAL A 181 -2.42 -10.43 -2.19
CA VAL A 181 -3.71 -10.01 -1.61
C VAL A 181 -3.51 -9.50 -0.19
N VAL A 182 -3.99 -8.30 0.09
CA VAL A 182 -4.12 -7.75 1.45
C VAL A 182 -5.51 -8.10 1.97
N ARG A 183 -5.52 -8.90 3.04
CA ARG A 183 -6.72 -9.33 3.75
C ARG A 183 -7.04 -8.38 4.89
N GLU A 184 -8.17 -7.70 4.81
CA GLU A 184 -8.59 -6.78 5.86
C GLU A 184 -9.09 -7.52 7.11
N ALA A 185 -8.38 -7.37 8.23
CA ALA A 185 -8.68 -7.92 9.55
C ALA A 185 -9.53 -6.98 10.42
N PHE A 186 -10.35 -6.15 9.78
CA PHE A 186 -11.23 -5.22 10.46
C PHE A 186 -12.58 -5.19 9.75
N ARG A 187 -13.57 -4.59 10.40
CA ARG A 187 -14.84 -4.21 9.79
C ARG A 187 -15.14 -2.77 10.12
N GLN A 188 -15.36 -1.95 9.09
CA GLN A 188 -15.74 -0.56 9.25
C GLN A 188 -17.11 -0.48 9.92
N VAL A 189 -17.22 0.43 10.89
CA VAL A 189 -18.45 0.75 11.64
C VAL A 189 -18.85 2.21 11.52
N SER A 190 -17.97 3.07 11.00
CA SER A 190 -18.29 4.45 10.63
C SER A 190 -19.15 4.50 9.36
N LYS A 191 -20.13 5.40 9.35
CA LYS A 191 -20.96 5.69 8.17
C LYS A 191 -20.18 6.55 7.15
N PRO A 192 -20.62 6.59 5.87
CA PRO A 192 -20.10 7.55 4.90
C PRO A 192 -20.12 8.99 5.46
N GLY A 193 -19.04 9.74 5.22
CA GLY A 193 -18.88 11.12 5.72
C GLY A 193 -18.49 11.24 7.20
N GLN A 194 -18.36 10.14 7.95
CA GLN A 194 -17.84 10.16 9.32
C GLN A 194 -16.34 9.81 9.34
N PRO A 195 -15.60 10.27 10.38
CA PRO A 195 -14.25 9.77 10.63
C PRO A 195 -14.22 8.24 10.67
N PHE A 196 -13.20 7.65 10.06
CA PHE A 196 -13.06 6.20 9.97
C PHE A 196 -13.03 5.56 11.36
N ARG A 197 -13.90 4.57 11.56
CA ARG A 197 -13.91 3.71 12.75
C ARG A 197 -14.12 2.28 12.31
N ALA A 198 -13.36 1.36 12.91
CA ALA A 198 -13.47 -0.05 12.64
C ALA A 198 -13.24 -0.89 13.89
N VAL A 199 -13.85 -2.07 13.91
CA VAL A 199 -13.65 -3.09 14.94
C VAL A 199 -12.84 -4.25 14.35
N PRO A 200 -12.13 -5.05 15.18
CA PRO A 200 -11.51 -6.28 14.71
C PRO A 200 -12.50 -7.20 13.99
N ALA A 201 -12.04 -7.84 12.93
CA ALA A 201 -12.75 -8.92 12.24
C ALA A 201 -11.73 -9.99 11.81
N GLU A 202 -12.18 -11.23 11.67
CA GLU A 202 -11.30 -12.27 11.14
C GLU A 202 -11.06 -12.03 9.65
N PRO A 203 -9.80 -11.90 9.20
CA PRO A 203 -9.50 -11.73 7.78
C PRO A 203 -9.91 -12.98 7.01
N ALA A 204 -10.27 -12.80 5.74
CA ALA A 204 -10.52 -13.93 4.86
C ALA A 204 -9.29 -14.86 4.84
N LYS A 205 -9.54 -16.17 4.89
CA LYS A 205 -8.47 -17.16 4.84
C LYS A 205 -7.72 -17.02 3.53
N ALA A 206 -6.40 -17.08 3.61
CA ALA A 206 -5.53 -17.28 2.46
C ALA A 206 -6.09 -18.45 1.63
N SER A 207 -6.35 -18.18 0.36
CA SER A 207 -6.91 -19.15 -0.57
C SER A 207 -6.28 -18.96 -1.94
N GLY A 208 -5.99 -20.07 -2.60
CA GLY A 208 -5.37 -20.08 -3.92
C GLY A 208 -3.84 -19.92 -3.87
N CYS A 209 -3.32 -19.25 -4.89
CA CYS A 209 -1.89 -19.18 -5.22
C CYS A 209 -1.24 -17.84 -4.87
N HIS A 210 -2.01 -16.86 -4.39
CA HIS A 210 -1.52 -15.51 -4.15
C HIS A 210 -0.64 -15.44 -2.90
N PRO A 211 0.39 -14.57 -2.88
CA PRO A 211 0.98 -14.10 -1.63
C PRO A 211 -0.07 -13.37 -0.79
N ASP A 212 -0.17 -13.67 0.51
CA ASP A 212 -1.12 -12.99 1.40
C ASP A 212 -0.41 -12.08 2.41
N ALA A 213 -1.00 -10.91 2.65
CA ALA A 213 -0.70 -10.02 3.75
C ALA A 213 -1.98 -9.72 4.54
N VAL A 214 -1.87 -9.39 5.83
CA VAL A 214 -3.03 -9.07 6.68
C VAL A 214 -2.93 -7.62 7.15
N PHE A 215 -4.00 -6.85 6.95
CA PHE A 215 -4.06 -5.46 7.38
C PHE A 215 -5.29 -5.20 8.27
N SER A 216 -5.21 -4.57 9.43
CA SER A 216 -4.04 -4.00 10.10
C SER A 216 -3.68 -4.81 11.35
N LEU A 217 -2.38 -4.86 11.64
CA LEU A 217 -1.78 -5.54 12.79
C LEU A 217 -2.48 -5.21 14.12
N ARG A 218 -2.87 -3.95 14.32
CA ARG A 218 -3.56 -3.46 15.54
C ARG A 218 -4.86 -4.19 15.86
N TYR A 219 -5.50 -4.80 14.87
CA TYR A 219 -6.75 -5.53 15.05
C TYR A 219 -6.55 -7.03 15.35
N ARG A 220 -5.31 -7.51 15.38
CA ARG A 220 -5.01 -8.91 15.69
C ARG A 220 -4.64 -9.10 17.16
N PRO A 221 -4.98 -10.25 17.79
CA PRO A 221 -4.61 -10.52 19.19
C PRO A 221 -3.11 -10.38 19.46
N TRP A 222 -2.27 -10.85 18.53
CA TRP A 222 -0.81 -10.77 18.61
C TRP A 222 -0.25 -9.37 18.33
N GLY A 223 -1.02 -8.47 17.70
CA GLY A 223 -0.64 -7.08 17.50
C GLY A 223 -0.90 -6.18 18.71
N LYS A 224 -1.69 -6.64 19.71
CA LYS A 224 -1.95 -5.87 20.94
C LYS A 224 -0.69 -5.55 21.73
N ALA A 225 0.33 -6.41 21.65
CA ALA A 225 1.61 -6.20 22.32
C ALA A 225 2.42 -5.01 21.75
N LEU A 226 2.06 -4.52 20.56
CA LEU A 226 2.73 -3.40 19.88
C LEU A 226 2.03 -2.05 20.10
N LEU A 227 0.95 -2.03 20.89
CA LEU A 227 0.15 -0.83 21.19
C LEU A 227 0.47 -0.23 22.58
N GLN A 228 1.53 -0.71 23.23
CA GLN A 228 1.98 -0.23 24.55
C GLN A 228 3.04 0.86 24.42
#